data_AF-A0A4Q7INA5-F1
#
_entry.id   AF-A0A4Q7INA5-F1
#
_cell.length_a   1.000
_cell.length_b   1.000
_cell.length_c   1.000
_cell.angle_alpha   90.00
_cell.angle_beta   90.00
_cell.angle_gamma   90.00
#
_symmetry.space_group_name_H-M   'P 1'
#
loop_
_entity.id
_entity.type
_entity.pdbx_description
1 polymer ?
#
loop_
_entity_poly.entity_id
_entity_poly.type
_entity_poly.pdbx_seq_one_letter_code
_entity_poly.pdbx_strand_id
1 'polypeptide(L)'
;MFEFSWPWAFLLLPLPWILRRFTASTEQAKQRLRMPMFAHFSKLAPSLKESKQKTNWFEALVWVCLVIAAANPQYLDDPVTLPNEGRDIMLAVDLSGSMTEQDMEYQGRYVDRLSVVKAVLGDFIEQRQGDRLGLILFADTAFLQTPLTRDLDTVSQMLSESQIGLVGRATAIGDALGLAVKRFSQKQDSNRILILLTDGQNTAGNLEPDEALILAREEGIKVYTVGVGSDGRGGFSLFGMGGIGGSSIDETTLNKIATETGGLYFRAKDVAGLQQIYQELDKLEPISDENETFRPQIALFFWPLAAALVLLMLNQLYVNIARLLSHSGKEA
;
A
#
# COMPACT_ATOMS: atom_id res chain seq x y z
N MET A 1 10.07 4.73 -20.94
CA MET A 1 9.44 4.84 -22.28
C MET A 1 9.02 6.28 -22.54
N PHE A 2 9.18 6.81 -23.75
CA PHE A 2 8.73 8.18 -24.06
C PHE A 2 7.27 8.17 -24.52
N GLU A 3 6.42 8.91 -23.83
CA GLU A 3 5.02 9.12 -24.24
C GLU A 3 4.65 10.61 -24.18
N PHE A 4 3.68 10.98 -24.99
CA PHE A 4 3.03 12.30 -24.92
C PHE A 4 1.71 12.10 -24.21
N SER A 5 1.48 12.77 -23.09
CA SER A 5 0.20 12.65 -22.39
C SER A 5 -0.94 13.35 -23.15
N TRP A 6 -0.62 14.35 -23.97
CA TRP A 6 -1.59 15.18 -24.70
C TRP A 6 -1.26 15.22 -26.21
N PRO A 7 -1.31 14.08 -26.92
CA PRO A 7 -0.91 14.02 -28.33
C PRO A 7 -1.82 14.87 -29.23
N TRP A 8 -3.05 15.14 -28.80
CA TRP A 8 -3.98 16.04 -29.48
C TRP A 8 -3.53 17.51 -29.49
N ALA A 9 -2.57 17.92 -28.66
CA ALA A 9 -1.95 19.24 -28.73
C ALA A 9 -1.32 19.52 -30.10
N PHE A 10 -0.89 18.49 -30.84
CA PHE A 10 -0.36 18.65 -32.20
C PHE A 10 -1.38 19.19 -33.20
N LEU A 11 -2.69 19.13 -32.90
CA LEU A 11 -3.73 19.79 -33.70
C LEU A 11 -3.62 21.32 -33.69
N LEU A 12 -2.83 21.91 -32.79
CA LEU A 12 -2.54 23.34 -32.75
C LEU A 12 -1.43 23.76 -33.72
N LEU A 13 -0.68 22.82 -34.33
CA LEU A 13 0.35 23.13 -35.33
C LEU A 13 -0.13 24.01 -36.50
N PRO A 14 -1.29 23.76 -37.14
CA PRO A 14 -1.77 24.59 -38.26
C PRO A 14 -2.34 25.95 -37.85
N LEU A 15 -2.52 26.21 -36.55
CA LEU A 15 -3.23 27.38 -36.04
C LEU A 15 -2.61 28.73 -36.47
N PRO A 16 -1.27 28.94 -36.46
CA PRO A 16 -0.67 30.19 -36.94
C PRO A 16 -0.89 30.42 -38.43
N TRP A 17 -0.92 29.34 -39.22
CA TRP A 17 -1.16 29.43 -40.66
C TRP A 17 -2.61 29.80 -40.95
N ILE A 18 -3.55 29.20 -40.21
CA ILE A 18 -4.98 29.49 -40.27
C ILE A 18 -5.24 30.95 -39.87
N LEU A 19 -4.72 31.40 -38.72
CA LEU A 19 -4.87 32.78 -38.26
C LEU A 19 -4.34 33.78 -39.28
N ARG A 20 -3.18 33.53 -39.89
CA ARG A 20 -2.64 34.40 -40.95
C ARG A 20 -3.53 34.46 -42.18
N ARG A 21 -4.19 33.37 -42.56
CA ARG A 21 -5.13 33.36 -43.69
C ARG A 21 -6.37 34.22 -43.41
N PHE A 22 -6.83 34.29 -42.17
CA PHE A 22 -7.98 35.11 -41.78
C PHE A 22 -7.61 36.57 -41.47
N THR A 23 -6.40 36.84 -40.96
CA THR A 23 -5.95 38.22 -40.64
C THR A 23 -5.29 38.94 -41.82
N ALA A 24 -4.78 38.22 -42.82
CA ALA A 24 -4.28 38.83 -44.07
C ALA A 24 -5.38 39.57 -44.86
N SER A 25 -6.66 39.31 -44.58
CA SER A 25 -7.78 40.02 -45.18
C SER A 25 -8.14 41.33 -44.47
N THR A 26 -7.48 41.70 -43.39
CA THR A 26 -7.75 42.96 -42.64
C THR A 26 -6.73 44.07 -42.91
N GLU A 27 -6.01 44.02 -44.04
CA GLU A 27 -5.21 45.14 -44.56
C GLU A 27 -6.08 46.30 -45.11
N GLN A 28 -7.41 46.14 -45.20
CA GLN A 28 -8.34 47.20 -45.62
C GLN A 28 -9.16 47.82 -44.47
N ALA A 29 -8.51 48.07 -43.33
CA ALA A 29 -9.00 49.09 -42.41
C ALA A 29 -7.84 49.83 -41.73
N LYS A 30 -6.88 50.31 -42.54
CA LYS A 30 -6.27 51.62 -42.24
C LYS A 30 -7.44 52.60 -42.19
N GLN A 31 -8.00 52.82 -41.00
CA GLN A 31 -8.95 53.89 -40.75
C GLN A 31 -8.25 55.18 -41.17
N ARG A 32 -8.52 55.60 -42.41
CA ARG A 32 -8.35 56.97 -42.84
C ARG A 32 -9.37 57.74 -42.01
N LEU A 33 -8.98 58.16 -40.81
CA LEU A 33 -9.59 59.33 -40.20
C LEU A 33 -9.34 60.47 -41.19
N ARG A 34 -10.31 60.69 -42.09
CA ARG A 34 -10.37 61.87 -42.94
C ARG A 34 -10.68 63.04 -42.01
N MET A 35 -9.67 63.56 -41.35
CA MET A 35 -9.73 64.87 -40.74
C MET A 35 -9.53 65.90 -41.86
N PRO A 36 -10.56 66.71 -42.21
CA PRO A 36 -10.46 67.66 -43.33
C PRO A 36 -9.38 68.74 -43.11
N MET A 37 -8.84 68.87 -41.90
CA MET A 37 -7.93 69.94 -41.49
C MET A 37 -6.44 69.66 -41.78
N PHE A 38 -6.06 68.50 -42.32
CA PHE A 38 -4.65 68.14 -42.57
C PHE A 38 -4.34 67.75 -44.03
N ALA A 39 -5.17 68.16 -44.99
CA ALA A 39 -4.92 67.89 -46.41
C ALA A 39 -3.62 68.53 -46.95
N HIS A 40 -3.13 69.61 -46.33
CA HIS A 40 -1.95 70.35 -46.79
C HIS A 40 -0.58 69.77 -46.36
N PHE A 41 -0.53 68.83 -45.41
CA PHE A 41 0.73 68.18 -44.98
C PHE A 41 0.95 66.79 -45.60
N SER A 42 0.12 66.39 -46.57
CA SER A 42 0.16 65.07 -47.20
C SER A 42 1.41 64.78 -48.05
N LYS A 43 2.29 65.77 -48.28
CA LYS A 43 3.53 65.60 -49.05
C LYS A 43 4.76 65.19 -48.23
N LEU A 44 4.65 65.05 -46.90
CA LEU A 44 5.77 64.68 -46.01
C LEU A 44 5.53 63.37 -45.23
N ALA A 45 4.46 62.62 -45.53
CA ALA A 45 4.23 61.34 -44.90
C ALA A 45 5.21 60.29 -45.47
N PRO A 46 6.11 59.70 -44.66
CA PRO A 46 6.95 58.61 -45.15
C PRO A 46 6.03 57.48 -45.61
N SER A 47 6.26 56.97 -46.82
CA SER A 47 5.55 55.78 -47.28
C SER A 47 5.88 54.66 -46.31
N LEU A 48 4.93 54.31 -45.44
CA LEU A 48 4.99 53.09 -44.66
C LEU A 48 4.90 51.96 -45.67
N LYS A 49 6.06 51.50 -46.14
CA LYS A 49 6.20 50.30 -46.96
C LYS A 49 5.40 49.23 -46.24
N GLU A 50 4.42 48.67 -46.94
CA GLU A 50 3.74 47.45 -46.54
C GLU A 50 4.83 46.43 -46.21
N SER A 51 5.03 46.22 -44.91
CA SER A 51 5.87 45.16 -44.40
C SER A 51 5.11 43.89 -44.73
N LYS A 52 5.28 43.38 -45.95
CA LYS A 52 4.88 42.01 -46.29
C LYS A 52 5.39 41.17 -45.14
N GLN A 53 4.48 40.61 -44.35
CA GLN A 53 4.79 39.67 -43.29
C GLN A 53 5.50 38.49 -43.94
N LYS A 54 6.83 38.61 -44.12
CA LYS A 54 7.67 37.48 -44.45
C LYS A 54 7.50 36.55 -43.27
N THR A 55 7.05 35.34 -43.56
CA THR A 55 6.91 34.29 -42.56
C THR A 55 8.26 34.15 -41.89
N ASN A 56 8.37 34.68 -40.68
CA ASN A 56 9.60 34.65 -39.94
C ASN A 56 9.73 33.20 -39.47
N TRP A 57 10.63 32.45 -40.10
CA TRP A 57 10.84 31.02 -39.81
C TRP A 57 11.15 30.79 -38.32
N PHE A 58 11.72 31.78 -37.64
CA PHE A 58 11.88 31.82 -36.19
C PHE A 58 10.56 31.75 -35.41
N GLU A 59 9.52 32.46 -35.84
CA GLU A 59 8.20 32.40 -35.18
C GLU A 59 7.56 31.02 -35.33
N ALA A 60 7.76 30.36 -36.48
CA ALA A 60 7.31 28.99 -36.69
C ALA A 60 8.06 28.00 -35.78
N LEU A 61 9.37 28.19 -35.60
CA LEU A 61 10.19 27.34 -34.74
C LEU A 61 9.80 27.48 -33.26
N VAL A 62 9.58 28.72 -32.79
CA VAL A 62 9.04 28.99 -31.44
C VAL A 62 7.69 28.32 -31.25
N TRP A 63 6.79 28.44 -32.24
CA TRP A 63 5.47 27.81 -32.16
C TRP A 63 5.55 26.28 -32.06
N VAL A 64 6.41 25.64 -32.85
CA VAL A 64 6.64 24.19 -32.77
C VAL A 64 7.14 23.80 -31.39
N CYS A 65 8.10 24.54 -30.81
CA CYS A 65 8.58 24.28 -29.44
C CYS A 65 7.46 24.44 -28.39
N LEU A 66 6.60 25.44 -28.52
CA LEU A 66 5.45 25.63 -27.62
C LEU A 66 4.43 24.49 -27.74
N VAL A 67 4.16 24.01 -28.96
CA VAL A 67 3.26 22.88 -29.18
C VAL A 67 3.84 21.60 -28.61
N ILE A 68 5.15 21.37 -28.77
CA ILE A 68 5.84 20.21 -28.16
C ILE A 68 5.79 20.31 -26.62
N ALA A 69 5.98 21.50 -26.05
CA ALA A 69 5.83 21.70 -24.60
C ALA A 69 4.39 21.44 -24.13
N ALA A 70 3.39 21.89 -24.89
CA ALA A 70 1.98 21.68 -24.60
C ALA A 70 1.55 20.20 -24.74
N ALA A 71 2.20 19.43 -25.61
CA ALA A 71 2.00 17.98 -25.72
C ALA A 71 2.50 17.20 -24.49
N ASN A 72 3.22 17.88 -23.58
CA ASN A 72 3.73 17.37 -22.31
C ASN A 72 4.47 16.03 -22.48
N PRO A 73 5.69 16.04 -23.07
CA PRO A 73 6.49 14.84 -23.19
C PRO A 73 6.81 14.32 -21.79
N GLN A 74 6.55 13.04 -21.56
CA GLN A 74 6.79 12.37 -20.30
C GLN A 74 7.73 11.19 -20.53
N TYR A 75 8.62 11.01 -19.57
CA TYR A 75 9.42 9.79 -19.46
C TYR A 75 8.77 8.90 -18.42
N LEU A 76 8.24 7.76 -18.86
CA LEU A 76 7.78 6.70 -17.99
C LEU A 76 9.00 5.91 -17.52
N ASP A 77 9.21 5.87 -16.22
CA ASP A 77 10.19 4.96 -15.62
C ASP A 77 9.66 3.52 -15.61
N ASP A 78 10.50 2.56 -15.25
CA ASP A 78 10.06 1.17 -15.11
C ASP A 78 8.97 1.05 -14.02
N PRO A 79 7.95 0.17 -14.20
CA PRO A 79 6.91 -0.03 -13.21
C PRO A 79 7.52 -0.46 -11.87
N VAL A 80 7.22 0.31 -10.83
CA VAL A 80 7.56 -0.02 -9.46
C VAL A 80 6.38 -0.78 -8.86
N THR A 81 6.61 -2.01 -8.43
CA THR A 81 5.63 -2.76 -7.65
C THR A 81 5.53 -2.12 -6.27
N LEU A 82 4.38 -1.53 -5.93
CA LEU A 82 4.09 -1.17 -4.54
C LEU A 82 4.02 -2.48 -3.74
N PRO A 83 4.61 -2.55 -2.53
CA PRO A 83 4.47 -3.74 -1.70
C PRO A 83 2.99 -3.95 -1.38
N ASN A 84 2.42 -5.07 -1.85
CA ASN A 84 1.02 -5.43 -1.65
C ASN A 84 0.61 -5.26 -0.18
N GLU A 85 -0.65 -4.89 0.04
CA GLU A 85 -1.25 -4.97 1.36
C GLU A 85 -1.38 -6.45 1.74
N GLY A 86 -0.40 -6.97 2.47
CA GLY A 86 -0.47 -8.31 3.05
C GLY A 86 -1.60 -8.43 4.08
N ARG A 87 -1.82 -9.65 4.57
CA ARG A 87 -2.91 -10.00 5.48
C ARG A 87 -2.67 -9.39 6.86
N ASP A 88 -3.76 -9.12 7.58
CA ASP A 88 -3.68 -8.78 9.01
C ASP A 88 -3.93 -10.04 9.82
N ILE A 89 -2.86 -10.57 10.40
CA ILE A 89 -2.90 -11.82 11.17
C ILE A 89 -2.67 -11.48 12.64
N MET A 90 -3.63 -11.80 13.49
CA MET A 90 -3.48 -11.74 14.94
C MET A 90 -3.26 -13.15 15.48
N LEU A 91 -2.14 -13.35 16.18
CA LEU A 91 -1.86 -14.57 16.91
C LEU A 91 -2.34 -14.40 18.35
N ALA A 92 -3.25 -15.24 18.82
CA ALA A 92 -3.66 -15.30 20.21
C ALA A 92 -3.12 -16.60 20.82
N VAL A 93 -2.17 -16.48 21.75
CA VAL A 93 -1.46 -17.60 22.36
C VAL A 93 -1.83 -17.73 23.84
N ASP A 94 -2.27 -18.92 24.22
CA ASP A 94 -2.57 -19.28 25.61
C ASP A 94 -1.29 -19.43 26.44
N LEU A 95 -1.30 -18.83 27.64
CA LEU A 95 -0.25 -18.90 28.66
C LEU A 95 -0.77 -19.45 30.00
N SER A 96 -1.89 -20.16 29.97
CA SER A 96 -2.52 -20.80 31.12
C SER A 96 -1.65 -21.92 31.72
N GLY A 97 -2.07 -22.44 32.88
CA GLY A 97 -1.32 -23.46 33.58
C GLY A 97 -1.18 -24.78 32.81
N SER A 98 -2.17 -25.16 32.00
CA SER A 98 -2.14 -26.39 31.18
C SER A 98 -1.04 -26.36 30.12
N MET A 99 -0.62 -25.18 29.67
CA MET A 99 0.48 -25.04 28.72
C MET A 99 1.85 -25.47 29.29
N THR A 100 1.94 -25.76 30.59
CA THR A 100 3.14 -26.35 31.23
C THR A 100 3.26 -27.87 31.04
N GLU A 101 2.21 -28.54 30.56
CA GLU A 101 2.19 -29.98 30.40
C GLU A 101 3.27 -30.43 29.40
N GLN A 102 4.17 -31.30 29.85
CA GLN A 102 5.29 -31.82 29.05
C GLN A 102 4.87 -33.06 28.26
N ASP A 103 3.88 -32.89 27.39
CA ASP A 103 3.25 -34.00 26.66
C ASP A 103 3.47 -33.93 25.14
N MET A 104 4.16 -32.90 24.65
CA MET A 104 4.42 -32.71 23.22
C MET A 104 5.82 -33.20 22.84
N GLU A 105 5.92 -34.03 21.81
CA GLU A 105 7.20 -34.50 21.28
C GLU A 105 7.84 -33.44 20.37
N TYR A 106 9.06 -33.02 20.71
CA TYR A 106 9.91 -32.16 19.89
C TYR A 106 11.35 -32.68 19.90
N GLN A 107 11.90 -32.94 18.70
CA GLN A 107 13.28 -33.44 18.52
C GLN A 107 13.60 -34.69 19.38
N GLY A 108 12.64 -35.61 19.52
CA GLY A 108 12.80 -36.84 20.30
C GLY A 108 12.77 -36.65 21.82
N ARG A 109 12.31 -35.50 22.31
CA ARG A 109 12.08 -35.22 23.74
C ARG A 109 10.66 -34.72 23.95
N TYR A 110 10.08 -35.04 25.11
CA TYR A 110 8.83 -34.42 25.54
C TYR A 110 9.13 -33.06 26.18
N VAL A 111 8.50 -32.02 25.66
CA VAL A 111 8.63 -30.63 26.12
C VAL A 111 7.25 -30.05 26.39
N ASP A 112 7.20 -28.89 27.05
CA ASP A 112 5.93 -28.22 27.33
C ASP A 112 5.26 -27.71 26.05
N ARG A 113 3.93 -27.61 26.10
CA ARG A 113 3.11 -27.14 24.96
C ARG A 113 3.50 -25.75 24.48
N LEU A 114 3.78 -24.81 25.39
CA LEU A 114 4.17 -23.46 25.01
C LEU A 114 5.50 -23.45 24.25
N SER A 115 6.48 -24.24 24.66
CA SER A 115 7.76 -24.38 23.97
C SER A 115 7.59 -24.87 22.52
N VAL A 116 6.70 -25.84 22.30
CA VAL A 116 6.36 -26.29 20.93
C VAL A 116 5.67 -25.19 20.14
N VAL A 117 4.67 -24.53 20.74
CA VAL A 117 3.95 -23.42 20.11
C VAL A 117 4.92 -22.32 19.68
N LYS A 118 5.84 -21.91 20.55
CA LYS A 118 6.87 -20.90 20.24
C LYS A 118 7.76 -21.32 19.07
N ALA A 119 8.23 -22.56 19.06
CA ALA A 119 9.10 -23.05 17.99
C ALA A 119 8.38 -23.00 16.64
N VAL A 120 7.14 -23.48 16.57
CA VAL A 120 6.40 -23.52 15.30
C VAL A 120 5.90 -22.14 14.89
N LEU A 121 5.43 -21.33 15.83
CA LEU A 121 5.02 -19.97 15.53
C LEU A 121 6.20 -19.08 15.14
N GLY A 122 7.40 -19.31 15.69
CA GLY A 122 8.62 -18.64 15.25
C GLY A 122 8.88 -18.86 13.76
N ASP A 123 8.92 -20.13 13.34
CA ASP A 123 9.05 -20.49 11.91
C ASP A 123 7.91 -19.90 11.06
N PHE A 124 6.68 -19.92 11.58
CA PHE A 124 5.51 -19.32 10.92
C PHE A 124 5.70 -17.83 10.71
N ILE A 125 6.10 -17.07 11.75
CA ILE A 125 6.28 -15.61 11.69
C ILE A 125 7.33 -15.25 10.64
N GLU A 126 8.46 -15.95 10.61
CA GLU A 126 9.55 -15.69 9.65
C GLU A 126 9.13 -15.85 8.18
N GLN A 127 8.16 -16.74 7.91
CA GLN A 127 7.66 -17.01 6.57
C GLN A 127 6.63 -15.97 6.06
N ARG A 128 6.23 -14.99 6.89
CA ARG A 128 5.13 -14.04 6.61
C ARG A 128 5.58 -12.72 5.99
N GLN A 129 6.56 -12.77 5.10
CA GLN A 129 7.07 -11.57 4.44
C GLN A 129 5.94 -10.85 3.68
N GLY A 130 5.61 -9.63 4.10
CA GLY A 130 4.56 -8.79 3.50
C GLY A 130 3.28 -8.65 4.33
N ASP A 131 3.00 -9.62 5.21
CA ASP A 131 1.86 -9.57 6.13
C ASP A 131 2.12 -8.64 7.33
N ARG A 132 1.06 -8.23 8.02
CA ARG A 132 1.15 -7.59 9.34
C ARG A 132 0.74 -8.59 10.39
N LEU A 133 1.63 -8.83 11.36
CA LEU A 133 1.38 -9.74 12.47
C LEU A 133 1.20 -8.96 13.77
N GLY A 134 0.26 -9.43 14.57
CA GLY A 134 0.04 -8.99 15.94
C GLY A 134 0.07 -10.18 16.89
N LEU A 135 0.34 -9.93 18.16
CA LEU A 135 0.42 -10.95 19.20
C LEU A 135 -0.43 -10.54 20.39
N ILE A 136 -1.39 -11.39 20.72
CA ILE A 136 -2.18 -11.39 21.95
C ILE A 136 -1.72 -12.59 22.78
N LEU A 137 -1.50 -12.33 24.06
CA LEU A 137 -1.19 -13.36 25.04
C LEU A 137 -2.34 -13.37 26.06
N PHE A 138 -2.79 -14.56 26.46
CA PHE A 138 -3.93 -14.66 27.37
C PHE A 138 -3.79 -15.80 28.38
N ALA A 139 -4.33 -15.60 29.57
CA ALA A 139 -4.57 -16.62 30.59
C ALA A 139 -5.80 -16.22 31.40
N ASP A 140 -5.70 -15.69 32.63
CA ASP A 140 -6.87 -15.21 33.40
C ASP A 140 -7.55 -14.02 32.70
N THR A 141 -6.76 -13.24 31.97
CA THR A 141 -7.18 -12.11 31.13
C THR A 141 -6.35 -12.11 29.83
N ALA A 142 -6.83 -11.40 28.82
CA ALA A 142 -6.11 -11.22 27.56
C ALA A 142 -5.46 -9.84 27.46
N PHE A 143 -4.25 -9.78 26.90
CA PHE A 143 -3.58 -8.52 26.65
C PHE A 143 -2.83 -8.51 25.32
N LEU A 144 -2.67 -7.32 24.75
CA LEU A 144 -1.97 -7.11 23.48
C LEU A 144 -0.48 -6.98 23.76
N GLN A 145 0.30 -8.00 23.41
CA GLN A 145 1.76 -7.98 23.51
C GLN A 145 2.37 -7.17 22.38
N THR A 146 1.87 -7.34 21.15
CA THR A 146 2.39 -6.63 19.97
C THR A 146 1.23 -6.19 19.08
N PRO A 147 1.08 -4.89 18.80
CA PRO A 147 0.15 -4.40 17.78
C PRO A 147 0.50 -4.94 16.39
N LEU A 148 -0.46 -4.92 15.45
CA LEU A 148 -0.24 -5.31 14.05
C LEU A 148 0.93 -4.52 13.44
N THR A 149 2.00 -5.22 13.10
CA THR A 149 3.24 -4.64 12.55
C THR A 149 3.82 -5.53 11.45
N ARG A 150 4.63 -4.93 10.56
CA ARG A 150 5.44 -5.66 9.57
C ARG A 150 6.82 -6.06 10.13
N ASP A 151 7.14 -5.63 11.35
CA ASP A 151 8.37 -6.00 12.04
C ASP A 151 8.22 -7.40 12.65
N LEU A 152 8.50 -8.40 11.82
CA LEU A 152 8.40 -9.82 12.16
C LEU A 152 9.41 -10.21 13.25
N ASP A 153 10.59 -9.57 13.27
CA ASP A 153 11.64 -9.82 14.26
C ASP A 153 11.16 -9.46 15.66
N THR A 154 10.51 -8.29 15.81
CA THR A 154 9.90 -7.88 17.07
C THR A 154 8.80 -8.85 17.51
N VAL A 155 7.90 -9.26 16.61
CA VAL A 155 6.83 -10.22 16.98
C VAL A 155 7.42 -11.56 17.41
N SER A 156 8.41 -12.07 16.68
CA SER A 156 9.11 -13.32 17.00
C SER A 156 9.83 -13.23 18.35
N GLN A 157 10.54 -12.13 18.60
CA GLN A 157 11.20 -11.89 19.88
C GLN A 157 10.19 -11.86 21.04
N MET A 158 9.11 -11.08 20.91
CA MET A 158 8.07 -10.96 21.95
C MET A 158 7.38 -12.28 22.25
N LEU A 159 7.16 -13.11 21.22
CA LEU A 159 6.67 -14.48 21.40
C LEU A 159 7.70 -15.34 22.14
N SER A 160 8.98 -15.30 21.75
CA SER A 160 10.04 -16.11 22.36
C SER A 160 10.21 -15.81 23.85
N GLU A 161 10.05 -14.54 24.25
CA GLU A 161 10.19 -14.04 25.62
C GLU A 161 8.94 -14.28 26.48
N SER A 162 7.80 -14.66 25.88
CA SER A 162 6.56 -14.93 26.60
C SER A 162 6.74 -16.08 27.62
N GLN A 163 6.14 -15.97 28.80
CA GLN A 163 6.30 -16.98 29.85
C GLN A 163 4.95 -17.34 30.46
N ILE A 164 4.79 -18.62 30.79
CA ILE A 164 3.61 -19.13 31.48
C ILE A 164 3.49 -18.43 32.83
N GLY A 165 2.26 -18.07 33.22
CA GLY A 165 2.01 -17.39 34.48
C GLY A 165 2.15 -15.86 34.45
N LEU A 166 2.54 -15.27 33.31
CA LEU A 166 2.68 -13.82 33.16
C LEU A 166 1.36 -13.07 33.43
N VAL A 167 0.23 -13.70 33.09
CA VAL A 167 -1.12 -13.13 33.23
C VAL A 167 -2.12 -14.09 33.89
N GLY A 168 -1.61 -14.94 34.78
CA GLY A 168 -2.42 -15.91 35.52
C GLY A 168 -2.27 -17.35 35.03
N ARG A 169 -3.20 -18.22 35.43
CA ARG A 169 -3.14 -19.68 35.20
C ARG A 169 -4.43 -20.30 34.67
N ALA A 170 -5.53 -19.54 34.63
CA ALA A 170 -6.77 -19.89 33.97
C ALA A 170 -6.72 -19.49 32.48
N THR A 171 -7.83 -19.65 31.78
CA THR A 171 -7.92 -19.45 30.32
C THR A 171 -9.12 -18.57 29.97
N ALA A 172 -8.89 -17.41 29.36
CA ALA A 172 -9.89 -16.41 29.00
C ALA A 172 -9.96 -16.25 27.47
N ILE A 173 -10.59 -17.23 26.81
CA ILE A 173 -10.74 -17.29 25.35
C ILE A 173 -11.61 -16.13 24.85
N GLY A 174 -12.72 -15.84 25.54
CA GLY A 174 -13.65 -14.78 25.14
C GLY A 174 -12.98 -13.40 25.18
N ASP A 175 -12.21 -13.10 26.23
CA ASP A 175 -11.45 -11.85 26.32
C ASP A 175 -10.40 -11.73 25.20
N ALA A 176 -9.72 -12.83 24.84
CA ALA A 176 -8.74 -12.85 23.75
C ALA A 176 -9.38 -12.57 22.40
N LEU A 177 -10.53 -13.22 22.12
CA LEU A 177 -11.31 -13.01 20.90
C LEU A 177 -11.86 -11.59 20.84
N GLY A 178 -12.48 -11.10 21.92
CA GLY A 178 -13.00 -9.73 22.00
C GLY A 178 -11.91 -8.67 21.86
N LEU A 179 -10.72 -8.91 22.41
CA LEU A 179 -9.57 -8.03 22.23
C LEU A 179 -9.11 -8.03 20.77
N ALA A 180 -9.02 -9.18 20.11
CA ALA A 180 -8.68 -9.27 18.70
C ALA A 180 -9.68 -8.48 17.84
N VAL A 181 -10.99 -8.65 18.07
CA VAL A 181 -12.05 -7.89 17.40
C VAL A 181 -11.82 -6.39 17.53
N LYS A 182 -11.59 -5.91 18.76
CA LYS A 182 -11.33 -4.50 19.04
C LYS A 182 -10.08 -3.96 18.32
N ARG A 183 -9.07 -4.80 18.06
CA ARG A 183 -7.86 -4.39 17.33
C ARG A 183 -8.06 -4.38 15.83
N PHE A 184 -8.85 -5.30 15.29
CA PHE A 184 -9.18 -5.33 13.87
C PHE A 184 -10.15 -4.23 13.45
N SER A 185 -11.13 -3.87 14.28
CA SER A 185 -12.13 -2.84 13.96
C SER A 185 -11.54 -1.43 13.74
N GLN A 186 -10.27 -1.22 14.12
CA GLN A 186 -9.55 0.03 13.86
C GLN A 186 -9.08 0.18 12.39
N LYS A 187 -9.28 -0.82 11.51
CA LYS A 187 -8.88 -0.78 10.09
C LYS A 187 -9.96 -1.33 9.16
N GLN A 188 -10.35 -0.59 8.12
CA GLN A 188 -11.53 -0.91 7.31
C GLN A 188 -11.33 -1.94 6.17
N ASP A 189 -10.13 -2.13 5.60
CA ASP A 189 -9.97 -2.80 4.30
C ASP A 189 -8.88 -3.90 4.25
N SER A 190 -8.79 -4.78 5.24
CA SER A 190 -7.83 -5.90 5.24
C SER A 190 -8.49 -7.25 5.43
N ASN A 191 -7.86 -8.32 4.92
CA ASN A 191 -8.22 -9.68 5.27
C ASN A 191 -7.79 -9.93 6.73
N ARG A 192 -8.78 -10.02 7.63
CA ARG A 192 -8.60 -10.09 9.10
C ARG A 192 -8.65 -11.54 9.55
N ILE A 193 -7.51 -12.05 9.98
CA ILE A 193 -7.36 -13.45 10.38
C ILE A 193 -6.91 -13.51 11.83
N LEU A 194 -7.68 -14.18 12.67
CA LEU A 194 -7.28 -14.52 14.03
C LEU A 194 -6.87 -15.99 14.07
N ILE A 195 -5.68 -16.27 14.61
CA ILE A 195 -5.25 -17.64 14.92
C ILE A 195 -5.21 -17.77 16.43
N LEU A 196 -6.13 -18.56 16.97
CA LEU A 196 -6.26 -18.82 18.40
C LEU A 196 -5.63 -20.17 18.73
N LEU A 197 -4.62 -20.17 19.60
CA LEU A 197 -3.94 -21.37 20.08
C LEU A 197 -4.22 -21.56 21.56
N THR A 198 -4.80 -22.71 21.91
CA THR A 198 -5.10 -23.07 23.32
C THR A 198 -5.21 -24.58 23.46
N ASP A 199 -5.03 -25.06 24.68
CA ASP A 199 -5.22 -26.46 25.06
C ASP A 199 -6.41 -26.66 26.01
N GLY A 200 -7.12 -25.58 26.36
CA GLY A 200 -8.02 -25.52 27.50
C GLY A 200 -9.46 -25.11 27.19
N GLN A 201 -10.31 -25.28 28.20
CA GLN A 201 -11.65 -24.69 28.26
C GLN A 201 -11.57 -23.25 28.73
N ASN A 202 -12.55 -22.43 28.33
CA ASN A 202 -12.71 -21.11 28.92
C ASN A 202 -13.04 -21.27 30.42
N THR A 203 -12.17 -20.75 31.28
CA THR A 203 -12.26 -20.89 32.74
C THR A 203 -12.20 -19.55 33.47
N ALA A 204 -11.87 -18.48 32.75
CA ALA A 204 -11.83 -17.10 33.25
C ALA A 204 -12.20 -16.12 32.15
N GLY A 205 -12.07 -14.82 32.43
CA GLY A 205 -12.43 -13.73 31.52
C GLY A 205 -13.72 -13.03 31.93
N ASN A 206 -13.92 -11.86 31.35
CA ASN A 206 -15.13 -11.04 31.56
C ASN A 206 -16.16 -11.26 30.46
N LEU A 207 -15.70 -11.72 29.29
CA LEU A 207 -16.52 -11.98 28.11
C LEU A 207 -16.57 -13.49 27.86
N GLU A 208 -17.78 -14.02 27.64
CA GLU A 208 -17.92 -15.43 27.28
C GLU A 208 -17.51 -15.68 25.81
N PRO A 209 -16.96 -16.86 25.46
CA PRO A 209 -16.54 -17.16 24.09
C PRO A 209 -17.66 -17.01 23.06
N ASP A 210 -18.89 -17.37 23.43
CA ASP A 210 -20.08 -17.25 22.57
C ASP A 210 -20.46 -15.78 22.30
N GLU A 211 -20.28 -14.89 23.27
CA GLU A 211 -20.54 -13.45 23.09
C GLU A 211 -19.47 -12.83 22.19
N ALA A 212 -18.19 -13.18 22.42
CA ALA A 212 -17.07 -12.73 21.59
C ALA A 212 -17.18 -13.25 20.15
N LEU A 213 -17.73 -14.46 19.96
CA LEU A 213 -17.97 -15.06 18.66
C LEU A 213 -18.95 -14.24 17.82
N ILE A 214 -20.04 -13.76 18.42
CA ILE A 214 -21.01 -12.89 17.73
C ILE A 214 -20.30 -11.65 17.18
N LEU A 215 -19.48 -10.99 18.01
CA LEU A 215 -18.74 -9.80 17.60
C LEU A 215 -17.73 -10.09 16.48
N ALA A 216 -17.02 -11.22 16.55
CA ALA A 216 -16.07 -11.61 15.51
C ALA A 216 -16.73 -11.85 14.15
N ARG A 217 -17.93 -12.43 14.16
CA ARG A 217 -18.73 -12.65 12.94
C ARG A 217 -19.25 -11.35 12.34
N GLU A 218 -19.76 -10.44 13.17
CA GLU A 218 -20.25 -9.14 12.72
C GLU A 218 -19.15 -8.30 12.08
N GLU A 219 -17.93 -8.39 12.59
CA GLU A 219 -16.74 -7.71 12.05
C GLU A 219 -16.04 -8.48 10.91
N GLY A 220 -16.62 -9.61 10.46
CA GLY A 220 -16.10 -10.40 9.34
C GLY A 220 -14.69 -10.98 9.57
N ILE A 221 -14.33 -11.26 10.82
CA ILE A 221 -13.01 -11.81 11.18
C ILE A 221 -13.06 -13.33 11.05
N LYS A 222 -12.14 -13.90 10.28
CA LYS A 222 -11.98 -15.37 10.18
C LYS A 222 -11.15 -15.85 11.36
N VAL A 223 -11.67 -16.81 12.13
CA VAL A 223 -10.95 -17.36 13.29
C VAL A 223 -10.54 -18.80 13.00
N TYR A 224 -9.24 -19.06 13.04
CA TYR A 224 -8.68 -20.41 13.02
C TYR A 224 -8.31 -20.81 14.44
N THR A 225 -8.81 -21.95 14.89
CA THR A 225 -8.57 -22.44 16.24
C THR A 225 -7.64 -23.65 16.19
N VAL A 226 -6.62 -23.65 17.03
CA VAL A 226 -5.62 -24.71 17.11
C VAL A 226 -5.60 -25.26 18.53
N GLY A 227 -6.14 -26.47 18.68
CA GLY A 227 -6.07 -27.24 19.91
C GLY A 227 -4.70 -27.90 20.05
N VAL A 228 -3.93 -27.55 21.08
CA VAL A 228 -2.61 -28.12 21.34
C VAL A 228 -2.69 -29.17 22.43
N GLY A 229 -2.21 -30.39 22.17
CA GLY A 229 -2.10 -31.42 23.20
C GLY A 229 -2.04 -32.83 22.64
N SER A 230 -1.39 -33.72 23.38
CA SER A 230 -1.16 -35.10 22.95
C SER A 230 -2.31 -36.03 23.31
N ASP A 231 -2.47 -37.13 22.55
CA ASP A 231 -3.36 -38.23 22.93
C ASP A 231 -2.68 -39.11 24.00
N GLY A 232 -2.48 -38.56 25.20
CA GLY A 232 -2.36 -39.33 26.45
C GLY A 232 -1.39 -40.52 26.48
N ARG A 233 -0.22 -40.45 25.84
CA ARG A 233 0.87 -41.45 26.00
C ARG A 233 2.20 -40.78 26.31
N GLY A 234 2.29 -40.09 27.45
CA GLY A 234 3.51 -39.33 27.76
C GLY A 234 3.76 -39.08 29.25
N GLY A 235 3.25 -39.92 30.15
CA GLY A 235 3.53 -39.78 31.59
C GLY A 235 4.17 -41.03 32.16
N PHE A 236 5.51 -41.11 32.17
CA PHE A 236 6.21 -42.10 33.00
C PHE A 236 6.14 -41.61 34.46
N SER A 237 5.09 -42.01 35.18
CA SER A 237 5.03 -41.82 36.63
C SER A 237 5.93 -42.86 37.30
N LEU A 238 7.04 -42.40 37.91
CA LEU A 238 8.00 -43.25 38.64
C LEU A 238 7.37 -43.92 39.88
N PHE A 239 6.20 -43.47 40.31
CA PHE A 239 5.36 -44.12 41.30
C PHE A 239 4.06 -44.54 40.62
N GLY A 240 3.74 -45.84 40.63
CA GLY A 240 2.62 -46.46 39.91
C GLY A 240 1.22 -46.01 40.35
N MET A 241 0.90 -44.75 40.17
CA MET A 241 -0.42 -44.17 40.24
C MET A 241 -0.70 -43.52 38.88
N GLY A 242 -1.08 -44.37 37.92
CA GLY A 242 -1.59 -43.89 36.64
C GLY A 242 -2.89 -43.13 36.89
N GLY A 243 -2.89 -41.83 36.60
CA GLY A 243 -4.04 -40.95 36.77
C GLY A 243 -4.06 -39.87 35.70
N ILE A 244 -4.67 -40.20 34.56
CA ILE A 244 -5.47 -39.32 33.67
C ILE A 244 -4.93 -37.88 33.52
N GLY A 245 -3.74 -37.74 32.94
CA GLY A 245 -3.21 -36.44 32.50
C GLY A 245 -3.52 -36.22 31.02
N GLY A 246 -4.79 -35.99 30.72
CA GLY A 246 -5.19 -35.43 29.43
C GLY A 246 -6.14 -34.31 29.76
N SER A 247 -5.66 -33.07 29.82
CA SER A 247 -6.54 -31.91 29.83
C SER A 247 -7.46 -32.05 28.61
N SER A 248 -8.76 -32.25 28.85
CA SER A 248 -9.74 -32.42 27.79
C SER A 248 -9.89 -31.08 27.07
N ILE A 249 -9.15 -30.93 25.97
CA ILE A 249 -9.28 -29.82 25.02
C ILE A 249 -10.76 -29.66 24.68
N ASP A 250 -11.28 -28.43 24.75
CA ASP A 250 -12.65 -28.13 24.36
C ASP A 250 -12.80 -28.06 22.84
N GLU A 251 -12.71 -29.21 22.19
CA GLU A 251 -12.85 -29.26 20.73
C GLU A 251 -14.22 -28.72 20.29
N THR A 252 -15.26 -28.87 21.13
CA THR A 252 -16.61 -28.39 20.82
C THR A 252 -16.66 -26.88 20.68
N THR A 253 -16.13 -26.14 21.66
CA THR A 253 -16.11 -24.67 21.62
C THR A 253 -15.17 -24.16 20.54
N LEU A 254 -13.97 -24.75 20.40
CA LEU A 254 -13.00 -24.33 19.39
C LEU A 254 -13.50 -24.55 17.95
N ASN A 255 -14.16 -25.69 17.71
CA ASN A 255 -14.74 -26.00 16.41
C ASN A 255 -15.93 -25.09 16.08
N LYS A 256 -16.78 -24.80 17.08
CA LYS A 256 -17.88 -23.83 16.93
C LYS A 256 -17.35 -22.45 16.53
N ILE A 257 -16.35 -21.92 17.24
CA ILE A 257 -15.75 -20.61 16.95
C ILE A 257 -15.20 -20.56 15.52
N ALA A 258 -14.44 -21.58 15.11
CA ALA A 258 -13.86 -21.62 13.78
C ALA A 258 -14.93 -21.72 12.68
N THR A 259 -15.87 -22.64 12.82
CA THR A 259 -16.90 -22.89 11.80
C THR A 259 -17.83 -21.70 11.63
N GLU A 260 -18.26 -21.06 12.72
CA GLU A 260 -19.19 -19.93 12.65
C GLU A 260 -18.55 -18.64 12.11
N THR A 261 -17.23 -18.51 12.20
CA THR A 261 -16.46 -17.37 11.64
C THR A 261 -15.92 -17.65 10.23
N GLY A 262 -16.14 -18.84 9.68
CA GLY A 262 -15.66 -19.24 8.36
C GLY A 262 -14.18 -19.64 8.33
N GLY A 263 -13.56 -19.91 9.47
CA GLY A 263 -12.24 -20.53 9.59
C GLY A 263 -12.31 -22.06 9.75
N LEU A 264 -11.23 -22.64 10.24
CA LEU A 264 -11.09 -24.09 10.46
C LEU A 264 -10.50 -24.38 11.85
N TYR A 265 -10.97 -25.48 12.43
CA TYR A 265 -10.40 -26.05 13.64
C TYR A 265 -9.34 -27.08 13.27
N PHE A 266 -8.22 -27.01 13.99
CA PHE A 266 -7.14 -27.96 13.86
C PHE A 266 -6.69 -28.48 15.20
N ARG A 267 -6.21 -29.73 15.22
CA ARG A 267 -5.63 -30.35 16.40
C ARG A 267 -4.17 -30.71 16.18
N ALA A 268 -3.29 -30.12 16.96
CA ALA A 268 -1.86 -30.36 16.91
C ALA A 268 -1.43 -31.31 18.04
N LYS A 269 -0.96 -32.49 17.66
CA LYS A 269 -0.46 -33.52 18.58
C LYS A 269 1.06 -33.51 18.69
N ASP A 270 1.71 -32.94 17.69
CA ASP A 270 3.15 -32.85 17.53
C ASP A 270 3.50 -31.59 16.71
N VAL A 271 4.79 -31.33 16.59
CA VAL A 271 5.35 -30.17 15.88
C VAL A 271 5.05 -30.24 14.39
N ALA A 272 5.11 -31.45 13.80
CA ALA A 272 4.86 -31.66 12.38
C ALA A 272 3.41 -31.35 12.00
N GLY A 273 2.45 -31.79 12.81
CA GLY A 273 1.03 -31.48 12.63
C GLY A 273 0.78 -29.98 12.71
N LEU A 274 1.39 -29.30 13.70
CA LEU A 274 1.27 -27.85 13.84
C LEU A 274 1.83 -27.10 12.62
N GLN A 275 3.00 -27.50 12.10
CA GLN A 275 3.57 -26.92 10.87
C GLN A 275 2.68 -27.17 9.64
N GLN A 276 2.10 -28.36 9.50
CA GLN A 276 1.22 -28.69 8.38
C GLN A 276 -0.05 -27.84 8.37
N ILE A 277 -0.64 -27.60 9.54
CA ILE A 277 -1.81 -26.74 9.72
C ILE A 277 -1.52 -25.34 9.15
N TYR A 278 -0.36 -24.77 9.47
CA TYR A 278 0.03 -23.45 8.98
C TYR A 278 0.28 -23.41 7.47
N GLN A 279 0.83 -24.46 6.89
CA GLN A 279 0.96 -24.57 5.42
C GLN A 279 -0.40 -24.67 4.73
N GLU A 280 -1.40 -25.25 5.39
CA GLU A 280 -2.76 -25.32 4.87
C GLU A 280 -3.45 -23.95 4.94
N LEU A 281 -3.26 -23.21 6.05
CA LEU A 281 -3.75 -21.84 6.19
C LEU A 281 -3.27 -20.92 5.06
N ASP A 282 -2.04 -21.09 4.59
CA ASP A 282 -1.51 -20.32 3.46
C ASP A 282 -2.19 -20.57 2.13
N LYS A 283 -2.67 -21.80 1.92
CA LYS A 283 -3.40 -22.13 0.70
C LYS A 283 -4.81 -21.58 0.73
N LEU A 284 -5.39 -21.48 1.92
CA LEU A 284 -6.76 -21.02 2.12
C LEU A 284 -6.89 -19.50 2.03
N GLU A 285 -5.86 -18.78 2.47
CA GLU A 285 -5.86 -17.31 2.49
C GLU A 285 -4.69 -16.76 1.67
N PRO A 286 -4.73 -16.85 0.32
CA PRO A 286 -3.69 -16.30 -0.54
C PRO A 286 -3.66 -14.77 -0.42
N ILE A 287 -2.47 -14.19 -0.58
CA ILE A 287 -2.31 -12.73 -0.67
C ILE A 287 -3.04 -12.27 -1.93
N SER A 288 -3.89 -11.25 -1.79
CA SER A 288 -4.53 -10.61 -2.94
C SER A 288 -3.46 -10.02 -3.85
N ASP A 289 -3.26 -10.62 -5.02
CA ASP A 289 -2.35 -10.16 -6.09
C ASP A 289 -2.89 -8.91 -6.80
N GLU A 290 -3.39 -7.92 -6.06
CA GLU A 290 -3.64 -6.60 -6.61
C GLU A 290 -2.31 -5.85 -6.67
N ASN A 291 -1.46 -6.29 -7.61
CA ASN A 291 -0.25 -5.58 -7.98
C ASN A 291 -0.64 -4.22 -8.59
N GLU A 292 -0.90 -3.24 -7.73
CA GLU A 292 -0.99 -1.83 -8.08
C GLU A 292 0.39 -1.40 -8.58
N THR A 293 0.64 -1.59 -9.88
CA THR A 293 1.89 -1.15 -10.50
C THR A 293 1.84 0.36 -10.61
N PHE A 294 2.59 1.06 -9.76
CA PHE A 294 2.79 2.49 -9.90
C PHE A 294 3.93 2.75 -10.89
N ARG A 295 3.65 3.50 -11.95
CA ARG A 295 4.68 3.97 -12.90
C ARG A 295 4.96 5.44 -12.63
N PRO A 296 6.12 5.80 -12.05
CA PRO A 296 6.51 7.19 -11.91
C PRO A 296 6.55 7.88 -13.29
N GLN A 297 5.91 9.03 -13.40
CA GLN A 297 5.88 9.85 -14.62
C GLN A 297 6.70 11.11 -14.40
N ILE A 298 7.81 11.24 -15.13
CA ILE A 298 8.65 12.44 -15.08
C ILE A 298 8.27 13.34 -16.26
N ALA A 299 7.72 14.51 -15.96
CA ALA A 299 7.31 15.48 -16.97
C ALA A 299 8.53 16.24 -17.52
N LEU A 300 8.78 16.14 -18.83
CA LEU A 300 9.92 16.75 -19.53
C LEU A 300 9.54 18.04 -20.28
N PHE A 301 8.34 18.59 -20.08
CA PHE A 301 7.84 19.78 -20.78
C PHE A 301 8.72 21.02 -20.60
N PHE A 302 9.53 21.08 -19.54
CA PHE A 302 10.39 22.23 -19.24
C PHE A 302 11.51 22.41 -20.27
N TRP A 303 12.01 21.34 -20.90
CA TRP A 303 13.03 21.42 -21.95
C TRP A 303 12.55 22.17 -23.21
N PRO A 304 11.45 21.77 -23.88
CA PRO A 304 10.94 22.49 -25.04
C PRO A 304 10.43 23.89 -24.68
N LEU A 305 9.90 24.10 -23.47
CA LEU A 305 9.50 25.43 -22.99
C LEU A 305 10.70 26.36 -22.87
N ALA A 306 11.79 25.91 -22.24
CA ALA A 306 13.02 26.68 -22.11
C ALA A 306 13.60 27.03 -23.49
N ALA A 307 13.59 26.07 -24.43
CA ALA A 307 14.03 26.32 -25.80
C ALA A 307 13.20 27.41 -26.50
N ALA A 308 11.86 27.38 -26.35
CA ALA A 308 10.99 28.43 -26.89
C ALA A 308 11.30 29.82 -26.32
N LEU A 309 11.56 29.89 -25.01
CA LEU A 309 11.86 31.13 -24.30
C LEU A 309 13.20 31.73 -24.77
N VAL A 310 14.24 30.90 -24.91
CA VAL A 310 15.54 31.32 -25.44
C VAL A 310 15.43 31.84 -26.88
N LEU A 311 14.68 31.14 -27.74
CA LEU A 311 14.45 31.57 -29.12
C LEU A 311 13.72 32.92 -29.21
N LEU A 312 12.75 33.17 -28.34
CA LEU A 312 12.06 34.46 -28.25
C LEU A 312 13.01 35.58 -27.83
N MET A 313 13.86 35.33 -26.83
CA MET A 313 14.86 36.32 -26.39
C MET A 313 15.87 36.63 -27.50
N LEU A 314 16.36 35.61 -28.22
CA LEU A 314 17.28 35.79 -29.35
C LEU A 314 16.64 36.59 -30.49
N ASN A 315 15.37 36.32 -30.80
CA ASN A 315 14.64 37.06 -31.81
C ASN A 315 14.47 38.55 -31.43
N GLN A 316 14.09 38.84 -30.17
CA GLN A 316 13.97 40.22 -29.70
C GLN A 316 15.31 40.97 -29.71
N LEU A 317 16.39 40.28 -29.31
CA LEU A 317 17.73 40.86 -29.35
C LEU A 317 18.16 41.17 -30.78
N TYR A 318 17.96 40.24 -31.72
CA TYR A 318 18.25 40.45 -33.14
C TYR A 318 17.46 41.64 -33.72
N VAL A 319 16.17 41.73 -33.43
CA VAL A 319 15.32 42.84 -33.88
C VAL A 319 15.79 44.18 -33.30
N ASN A 320 16.16 44.22 -32.02
CA ASN A 320 16.66 45.44 -31.38
C ASN A 320 18.03 45.88 -31.95
N ILE A 321 18.96 44.94 -32.17
CA ILE A 321 20.27 45.23 -32.79
C ILE A 321 20.08 45.74 -34.23
N ALA A 322 19.21 45.09 -35.01
CA ALA A 322 18.90 45.53 -36.37
C ALA A 322 18.28 46.94 -36.40
N ARG A 323 17.40 47.27 -35.44
CA ARG A 323 16.86 48.63 -35.28
C ARG A 323 17.94 49.64 -34.96
N LEU A 324 18.83 49.35 -34.01
CA LEU A 324 19.93 50.23 -33.61
C LEU A 324 20.90 50.51 -34.78
N LEU A 325 21.29 49.47 -35.53
CA LEU A 325 22.15 49.61 -36.71
C LEU A 325 21.47 50.42 -37.83
N SER A 326 20.15 50.28 -38.01
CA SER A 326 19.42 51.07 -39.02
C SER A 326 19.21 52.54 -38.65
N HIS A 327 19.25 52.90 -37.36
CA HIS A 327 19.22 54.30 -36.92
C HIS A 327 20.59 54.97 -37.04
N SER A 328 21.69 54.25 -36.78
CA SER A 328 23.05 54.78 -36.92
C SER A 328 23.45 55.13 -38.37
N GLY A 329 22.81 54.52 -39.38
CA GLY A 329 23.11 54.78 -40.79
C GLY A 329 22.36 55.98 -41.41
N LYS A 330 21.57 56.72 -40.64
CA LYS A 330 20.80 57.89 -41.12
C LYS A 330 21.36 59.25 -40.71
N GLU A 331 22.46 59.27 -39.95
CA GLU A 331 23.12 60.52 -39.51
C GLU A 331 24.53 60.72 -40.13
N ALA A 332 24.88 59.95 -41.18
CA ALA A 332 26.12 60.14 -41.94
C ALA A 332 25.86 60.80 -43.30
#